data_AF-A0A6P3Z5S4-F1
#
_entry.id   AF-A0A6P3Z5S4-F1
#
_cell.length_a   1.000
_cell.length_b   1.000
_cell.length_c   1.000
_cell.angle_alpha   90.00
_cell.angle_beta   90.00
_cell.angle_gamma   90.00
#
_symmetry.space_group_name_H-M   'P 1'
#
loop_
_entity.id
_entity.type
_entity.pdbx_description
1 polymer ?
#
loop_
_entity_poly.entity_id
_entity_poly.type
_entity_poly.pdbx_seq_one_letter_code
_entity_poly.pdbx_strand_id
1 'polypeptide(L)'
;MANSSEPLVSIAESVSTSSTKKRVRIFRHELPSVLNNSEMCTEIASLLVDIIFKTLYIYDDRGSRIAVDDAITKALGEVIFMKSFAAALLQAMEKQAKFQSHVGCYRLLHWSCILFSKSAFATVSKNAFCRVATAQASLLHIVMQRSFHEQRACKRTFFHLFSQV
;
A
#
# COMPACT_ATOMS: atom_id res chain seq x y z
N MET A 1 21.06 21.50 10.12
CA MET A 1 20.77 20.29 9.33
C MET A 1 19.45 20.57 8.65
N ALA A 2 19.39 20.60 7.31
CA ALA A 2 18.12 20.81 6.62
C ALA A 2 17.19 19.64 6.96
N ASN A 3 15.96 19.92 7.37
CA ASN A 3 14.99 18.91 7.76
C ASN A 3 14.63 18.07 6.53
N SER A 4 15.25 16.89 6.39
CA SER A 4 15.07 16.00 5.24
C SER A 4 13.62 15.52 5.05
N SER A 5 12.75 15.73 6.04
CA SER A 5 11.32 15.37 6.03
C SER A 5 10.37 16.50 5.61
N GLU A 6 10.78 17.78 5.63
CA GLU A 6 9.90 18.92 5.29
C GLU A 6 9.19 18.80 3.92
N PRO A 7 9.88 18.38 2.84
CA PRO A 7 9.22 18.22 1.54
C PRO A 7 8.15 17.11 1.54
N LEU A 8 8.34 16.04 2.32
CA LEU A 8 7.34 14.97 2.46
C LEU A 8 6.12 15.42 3.24
N VAL A 9 6.31 16.26 4.27
CA VAL A 9 5.19 16.86 5.02
C VAL A 9 4.32 17.71 4.10
N SER A 10 4.92 18.55 3.24
CA SER A 10 4.18 19.33 2.24
C SER A 10 3.42 18.46 1.23
N ILE A 11 4.01 17.34 0.80
CA ILE A 11 3.34 16.36 -0.06
C ILE A 11 2.14 15.72 0.67
N ALA A 12 2.31 15.35 1.94
CA ALA A 12 1.25 14.72 2.73
C ALA A 12 -0.01 15.58 2.83
N GLU A 13 0.15 16.91 2.88
CA GLU A 13 -0.96 17.87 2.84
C GLU A 13 -1.64 17.92 1.47
N SER A 14 -0.85 17.83 0.40
CA SER A 14 -1.34 17.95 -0.99
C SER A 14 -2.00 16.68 -1.55
N VAL A 15 -1.73 15.51 -0.98
CA VAL A 15 -2.23 14.21 -1.44
C VAL A 15 -3.76 14.09 -1.41
N SER A 16 -4.43 14.83 -0.53
CA SER A 16 -5.91 14.83 -0.42
C SER A 16 -6.62 15.71 -1.44
N THR A 17 -5.90 16.31 -2.40
CA THR A 17 -6.50 17.10 -3.49
C THR A 17 -7.57 16.32 -4.27
N SER A 18 -8.58 17.02 -4.81
CA SER A 18 -9.59 16.43 -5.72
C SER A 18 -9.09 16.25 -7.16
N SER A 19 -7.98 16.87 -7.54
CA SER A 19 -7.46 16.82 -8.92
C SER A 19 -6.67 15.54 -9.18
N THR A 20 -7.21 14.62 -9.98
CA THR A 20 -6.50 13.41 -10.44
C THR A 20 -5.16 13.73 -11.09
N LYS A 21 -5.08 14.77 -11.92
CA LYS A 21 -3.82 15.20 -12.55
C LYS A 21 -2.77 15.56 -11.49
N LYS A 22 -3.16 16.26 -10.42
CA LYS A 22 -2.26 16.61 -9.31
C LYS A 22 -1.88 15.38 -8.49
N ARG A 23 -2.81 14.49 -8.16
CA ARG A 23 -2.54 13.20 -7.47
C ARG A 23 -1.50 12.37 -8.22
N VAL A 24 -1.69 12.19 -9.54
CA VAL A 24 -0.74 11.45 -10.38
C VAL A 24 0.62 12.14 -10.42
N ARG A 25 0.66 13.47 -10.55
CA ARG A 25 1.92 14.24 -10.54
C ARG A 25 2.69 14.06 -9.24
N ILE A 26 1.99 14.09 -8.09
CA ILE A 26 2.58 13.89 -6.77
C ILE A 26 3.34 12.56 -6.74
N PHE A 27 2.67 11.45 -7.05
CA PHE A 27 3.27 10.12 -6.94
C PHE A 27 4.29 9.79 -8.04
N ARG A 28 4.15 10.37 -9.24
CA ARG A 28 5.07 10.06 -10.36
C ARG A 28 6.31 10.95 -10.43
N HIS A 29 6.23 12.17 -9.91
CA HIS A 29 7.29 13.17 -10.11
C HIS A 29 7.76 13.78 -8.79
N GLU A 30 6.84 14.33 -7.99
CA GLU A 30 7.22 15.10 -6.79
C GLU A 30 7.81 14.17 -5.71
N LEU A 31 7.10 13.10 -5.39
CA LEU A 31 7.52 12.14 -4.35
C LEU A 31 8.84 11.43 -4.71
N PRO A 32 9.02 10.88 -5.93
CA PRO A 32 10.33 10.34 -6.35
C PRO A 32 11.45 11.38 -6.31
N SER A 33 11.20 12.64 -6.67
CA SER A 33 12.25 13.67 -6.66
C SER A 33 12.75 13.97 -5.25
N VAL A 34 11.85 13.93 -4.24
CA VAL A 34 12.22 14.09 -2.84
C VAL A 34 13.00 12.87 -2.34
N LEU A 35 12.51 11.66 -2.64
CA LEU A 35 13.13 10.42 -2.18
C LEU A 35 14.51 10.18 -2.80
N ASN A 36 14.74 10.56 -4.06
CA ASN A 36 16.05 10.40 -4.70
C ASN A 36 17.14 11.31 -4.10
N ASN A 37 16.74 12.38 -3.41
CA ASN A 37 17.66 13.33 -2.78
C ASN A 37 17.91 13.01 -1.30
N SER A 38 17.38 11.90 -0.79
CA SER A 38 17.45 11.55 0.63
C SER A 38 17.71 10.05 0.82
N GLU A 39 18.53 9.70 1.81
CA GLU A 39 18.71 8.31 2.21
C GLU A 39 17.48 7.81 2.97
N MET A 40 17.01 6.60 2.67
CA MET A 40 15.84 6.03 3.32
C MET A 40 16.13 5.76 4.80
N CYS A 41 15.55 6.56 5.70
CA CYS A 41 15.58 6.33 7.15
C CYS A 41 14.18 6.01 7.69
N THR A 42 14.11 5.61 8.97
CA THR A 42 12.83 5.21 9.60
C THR A 42 11.78 6.33 9.58
N GLU A 43 12.18 7.59 9.77
CA GLU A 43 11.27 8.75 9.75
C GLU A 43 10.65 8.93 8.36
N ILE A 44 11.48 8.94 7.32
CA ILE A 44 11.06 9.06 5.91
C ILE A 44 10.16 7.88 5.52
N ALA A 45 10.54 6.66 5.90
CA ALA A 45 9.74 5.47 5.66
C ALA A 45 8.36 5.57 6.32
N SER A 46 8.29 6.02 7.57
CA SER A 46 7.02 6.21 8.28
C SER A 46 6.14 7.25 7.58
N LEU A 47 6.69 8.42 7.25
CA LEU A 47 5.96 9.48 6.55
C LEU A 47 5.46 9.03 5.17
N LEU A 48 6.28 8.28 4.43
CA LEU A 48 5.90 7.74 3.13
C LEU A 48 4.76 6.72 3.27
N VAL A 49 4.82 5.84 4.28
CA VAL A 49 3.73 4.93 4.60
C VAL A 49 2.45 5.70 4.92
N ASP A 50 2.52 6.73 5.76
CA ASP A 50 1.35 7.57 6.10
C ASP A 50 0.76 8.25 4.87
N ILE A 51 1.60 8.80 3.99
CA ILE A 51 1.19 9.38 2.70
C ILE A 51 0.42 8.35 1.86
N ILE A 52 0.96 7.14 1.72
CA ILE A 52 0.34 6.06 0.94
C ILE A 52 -1.00 5.65 1.55
N PHE A 53 -1.05 5.41 2.86
CA PHE A 53 -2.27 4.98 3.55
C PHE A 53 -3.34 6.07 3.60
N LYS A 54 -2.96 7.35 3.59
CA LYS A 54 -3.91 8.46 3.42
C LYS A 54 -4.70 8.34 2.11
N THR A 55 -4.12 7.75 1.07
CA THR A 55 -4.80 7.53 -0.21
C THR A 55 -5.84 6.42 -0.20
N LEU A 56 -5.78 5.51 0.79
CA LEU A 56 -6.49 4.22 0.78
C LEU A 56 -7.98 4.37 0.46
N TYR A 57 -8.64 5.36 1.07
CA TYR A 57 -10.09 5.59 0.95
C TYR A 57 -10.48 6.74 0.02
N ILE A 58 -9.52 7.57 -0.41
CA ILE A 58 -9.79 8.80 -1.16
C ILE A 58 -9.50 8.70 -2.67
N TYR A 59 -8.70 7.71 -3.08
CA TYR A 59 -8.38 7.50 -4.50
C TYR A 59 -9.22 6.34 -5.05
N ASP A 60 -10.22 6.70 -5.82
CA ASP A 60 -11.12 5.81 -6.56
C ASP A 60 -10.70 5.65 -8.03
N ASP A 61 -10.10 6.69 -8.60
CA ASP A 61 -9.68 6.72 -9.99
C ASP A 61 -8.46 5.82 -10.29
N ARG A 62 -8.47 5.21 -11.48
CA ARG A 62 -7.45 4.25 -11.92
C ARG A 62 -6.06 4.88 -12.04
N GLY A 63 -5.98 6.13 -12.51
CA GLY A 63 -4.70 6.80 -12.75
C GLY A 63 -3.92 7.04 -11.46
N SER A 64 -4.60 7.57 -10.45
CA SER A 64 -4.03 7.82 -9.13
C SER A 64 -3.69 6.52 -8.41
N ARG A 65 -4.53 5.48 -8.53
CA ARG A 65 -4.24 4.15 -7.94
C ARG A 65 -2.96 3.55 -8.51
N ILE A 66 -2.84 3.50 -9.84
CA ILE A 66 -1.61 2.99 -10.50
C ILE A 66 -0.39 3.80 -10.05
N ALA A 67 -0.50 5.13 -9.97
CA ALA A 67 0.63 5.95 -9.54
C ALA A 67 1.08 5.62 -8.09
N VAL A 68 0.14 5.33 -7.19
CA VAL A 68 0.45 4.88 -5.82
C VAL A 68 1.08 3.48 -5.83
N ASP A 69 0.53 2.55 -6.61
CA ASP A 69 1.02 1.18 -6.68
C ASP A 69 2.46 1.12 -7.26
N ASP A 70 2.75 1.96 -8.25
CA ASP A 70 4.10 2.16 -8.80
C ASP A 70 5.07 2.71 -7.73
N ALA A 71 4.61 3.66 -6.91
CA ALA A 71 5.41 4.25 -5.84
C ALA A 71 5.71 3.22 -4.73
N ILE A 72 4.71 2.42 -4.32
CA ILE A 72 4.90 1.30 -3.38
C ILE A 72 5.93 0.33 -3.95
N THR A 73 5.75 -0.11 -5.20
CA THR A 73 6.62 -1.09 -5.85
C THR A 73 8.08 -0.64 -5.86
N LYS A 74 8.35 0.64 -6.18
CA LYS A 74 9.70 1.21 -6.12
C LYS A 74 10.25 1.26 -4.70
N ALA A 75 9.47 1.76 -3.75
CA ALA A 75 9.92 1.94 -2.38
C ALA A 75 10.18 0.61 -1.65
N LEU A 76 9.53 -0.49 -2.06
CA LEU A 76 9.76 -1.84 -1.52
C LEU A 76 11.17 -2.38 -1.75
N GLY A 77 11.98 -1.76 -2.62
CA GLY A 77 13.41 -2.05 -2.71
C GLY A 77 14.18 -1.70 -1.43
N GLU A 78 13.67 -0.74 -0.64
CA GLU A 78 14.27 -0.32 0.61
C GLU A 78 13.75 -1.15 1.79
N VAL A 79 14.66 -1.85 2.49
CA VAL A 79 14.29 -2.77 3.57
C VAL A 79 13.56 -2.08 4.72
N ILE A 80 13.95 -0.84 5.04
CA ILE A 80 13.33 -0.04 6.10
C ILE A 80 11.87 0.27 5.74
N PHE A 81 11.63 0.79 4.53
CA PHE A 81 10.28 1.04 4.04
C PHE A 81 9.46 -0.24 3.98
N MET A 82 10.01 -1.32 3.44
CA MET A 82 9.33 -2.61 3.33
C MET A 82 8.80 -3.12 4.67
N LYS A 83 9.61 -3.05 5.74
CA LYS A 83 9.20 -3.45 7.09
C LYS A 83 8.11 -2.53 7.66
N SER A 84 8.28 -1.22 7.52
CA SER A 84 7.29 -0.23 7.98
C SER A 84 5.96 -0.38 7.26
N PHE A 85 5.99 -0.55 5.94
CA PHE A 85 4.82 -0.78 5.10
C PHE A 85 4.10 -2.07 5.48
N ALA A 86 4.82 -3.17 5.65
CA ALA A 86 4.24 -4.45 6.06
C ALA A 86 3.55 -4.36 7.42
N ALA A 87 4.14 -3.64 8.38
CA ALA A 87 3.56 -3.43 9.71
C ALA A 87 2.25 -2.62 9.64
N ALA A 88 2.25 -1.49 8.92
CA ALA A 88 1.06 -0.66 8.73
C ALA A 88 -0.03 -1.40 7.96
N LEU A 89 0.35 -2.17 6.95
CA LEU A 89 -0.56 -3.01 6.17
C LEU A 89 -1.23 -4.06 7.03
N LEU A 90 -0.46 -4.81 7.83
CA LEU A 90 -1.00 -5.78 8.77
C LEU A 90 -1.98 -5.13 9.74
N GLN A 91 -1.61 -3.99 10.34
CA GLN A 91 -2.48 -3.26 11.27
C GLN A 91 -3.78 -2.79 10.60
N ALA A 92 -3.71 -2.26 9.37
CA ALA A 92 -4.88 -1.82 8.63
C ALA A 92 -5.81 -3.00 8.28
N MET A 93 -5.23 -4.14 7.90
CA MET A 93 -5.98 -5.37 7.62
C MET A 93 -6.65 -5.91 8.89
N GLU A 94 -5.93 -6.06 9.98
CA GLU A 94 -6.51 -6.49 11.27
C GLU A 94 -7.64 -5.57 11.72
N LYS A 95 -7.49 -4.25 11.51
CA LYS A 95 -8.55 -3.26 11.76
C LYS A 95 -9.79 -3.53 10.91
N GLN A 96 -9.64 -3.70 9.60
CA GLN A 96 -10.78 -3.99 8.71
C GLN A 96 -11.47 -5.30 9.08
N ALA A 97 -10.70 -6.33 9.41
CA ALA A 97 -11.22 -7.62 9.85
C ALA A 97 -12.05 -7.50 11.13
N LYS A 98 -11.53 -6.77 12.12
CA LYS A 98 -12.22 -6.52 13.39
C LYS A 98 -13.56 -5.80 13.21
N PHE A 99 -13.60 -4.80 12.33
CA PHE A 99 -14.82 -4.01 12.08
C PHE A 99 -15.74 -4.61 11.00
N GLN A 100 -15.38 -5.74 10.40
CA GLN A 100 -16.10 -6.36 9.28
C GLN A 100 -16.39 -5.37 8.14
N SER A 101 -15.52 -4.36 7.99
CA SER A 101 -15.69 -3.30 6.99
C SER A 101 -15.13 -3.78 5.66
N HIS A 102 -15.83 -3.44 4.58
CA HIS A 102 -15.43 -3.77 3.21
C HIS A 102 -14.69 -2.62 2.53
N VAL A 103 -14.76 -1.42 3.10
CA VAL A 103 -14.21 -0.20 2.51
C VAL A 103 -12.68 -0.31 2.54
N GLY A 104 -12.05 -0.21 1.36
CA GLY A 104 -10.60 -0.33 1.22
C GLY A 104 -10.02 -1.74 1.28
N CYS A 105 -10.81 -2.77 1.59
CA CYS A 105 -10.33 -4.17 1.69
C CYS A 105 -9.69 -4.66 0.40
N TYR A 106 -10.31 -4.41 -0.75
CA TYR A 106 -9.73 -4.77 -2.05
C TYR A 106 -8.34 -4.15 -2.25
N ARG A 107 -8.15 -2.91 -1.79
CA ARG A 107 -6.89 -2.18 -1.98
C ARG A 107 -5.81 -2.65 -1.02
N LEU A 108 -6.15 -2.94 0.24
CA LEU A 108 -5.25 -3.59 1.19
C LEU A 108 -4.81 -4.97 0.69
N LEU A 109 -5.74 -5.76 0.16
CA LEU A 109 -5.46 -7.04 -0.47
C LEU A 109 -4.52 -6.86 -1.67
N HIS A 110 -4.79 -5.91 -2.55
CA HIS A 110 -3.91 -5.61 -3.68
C HIS A 110 -2.49 -5.24 -3.24
N TRP A 111 -2.35 -4.31 -2.29
CA TRP A 111 -1.06 -3.89 -1.73
C TRP A 111 -0.30 -5.02 -1.05
N SER A 112 -1.00 -5.92 -0.38
CA SER A 112 -0.39 -7.12 0.22
C SER A 112 0.16 -8.08 -0.84
N CYS A 113 -0.49 -8.19 -2.00
CA CYS A 113 0.06 -8.95 -3.12
C CYS A 113 1.26 -8.25 -3.76
N ILE A 114 1.26 -6.90 -3.86
CA ILE A 114 2.45 -6.15 -4.29
C ILE A 114 3.61 -6.42 -3.33
N LEU A 115 3.39 -6.35 -2.01
CA LEU A 115 4.40 -6.68 -1.01
C LEU A 115 4.99 -8.09 -1.23
N PHE A 116 4.15 -9.09 -1.50
CA PHE A 116 4.63 -10.47 -1.66
C PHE A 116 5.30 -10.73 -3.00
N SER A 117 4.82 -10.13 -4.08
CA SER A 117 5.31 -10.42 -5.45
C SER A 117 6.42 -9.48 -5.93
N LYS A 118 6.56 -8.31 -5.32
CA LYS A 118 7.50 -7.26 -5.75
C LYS A 118 8.59 -6.92 -4.73
N SER A 119 8.74 -7.73 -3.69
CA SER A 119 9.77 -7.49 -2.66
C SER A 119 10.42 -8.76 -2.15
N ALA A 120 11.53 -8.61 -1.45
CA ALA A 120 12.21 -9.69 -0.73
C ALA A 120 11.59 -9.96 0.66
N PHE A 121 10.36 -9.53 0.93
CA PHE A 121 9.79 -9.57 2.28
C PHE A 121 9.76 -10.98 2.90
N ALA A 122 9.42 -12.00 2.10
CA ALA A 122 9.39 -13.40 2.55
C ALA A 122 10.77 -13.90 3.01
N THR A 123 11.85 -13.40 2.41
CA THR A 123 13.22 -13.77 2.80
C THR A 123 13.70 -12.94 4.00
N VAL A 124 13.26 -11.69 4.10
CA VAL A 124 13.63 -10.77 5.20
C VAL A 124 12.92 -11.08 6.51
N SER A 125 11.64 -11.50 6.49
CA SER A 125 10.89 -11.80 7.72
C SER A 125 9.78 -12.82 7.50
N LYS A 126 10.13 -14.11 7.66
CA LYS A 126 9.17 -15.23 7.53
C LYS A 126 7.98 -15.12 8.49
N ASN A 127 8.23 -14.74 9.75
CA ASN A 127 7.16 -14.62 10.74
C ASN A 127 6.18 -13.48 10.40
N ALA A 128 6.69 -12.32 9.96
CA ALA A 128 5.83 -11.21 9.55
C ALA A 128 5.08 -11.53 8.26
N PHE A 129 5.72 -12.24 7.32
CA PHE A 129 5.07 -12.77 6.12
C PHE A 129 3.85 -13.64 6.47
N CYS A 130 4.02 -14.63 7.35
CA CYS A 130 2.90 -15.49 7.78
C CYS A 130 1.76 -14.68 8.40
N ARG A 131 2.05 -13.66 9.21
CA ARG A 131 1.02 -12.81 9.82
C ARG A 131 0.25 -12.00 8.77
N VAL A 132 0.95 -11.41 7.80
CA VAL A 132 0.31 -10.69 6.68
C VAL A 132 -0.54 -11.65 5.85
N ALA A 133 -0.07 -12.87 5.58
CA ALA A 133 -0.82 -13.89 4.85
C ALA A 133 -2.10 -14.32 5.61
N THR A 134 -2.02 -14.48 6.93
CA THR A 134 -3.22 -14.74 7.76
C THR A 134 -4.21 -13.58 7.71
N ALA A 135 -3.73 -12.33 7.77
CA ALA A 135 -4.59 -11.16 7.65
C ALA A 135 -5.21 -11.05 6.25
N GLN A 136 -4.47 -11.39 5.18
CA GLN A 136 -5.00 -11.53 3.82
C GLN A 136 -6.16 -12.53 3.77
N ALA A 137 -5.99 -13.72 4.34
CA ALA A 137 -7.04 -14.74 4.35
C ALA A 137 -8.32 -14.26 5.06
N SER A 138 -8.18 -13.57 6.18
CA SER A 138 -9.30 -12.96 6.91
C SER A 138 -10.03 -11.90 6.07
N LEU A 139 -9.30 -11.00 5.41
CA LEU A 139 -9.92 -10.00 4.53
C LEU A 139 -10.57 -10.63 3.31
N LEU A 140 -9.92 -11.63 2.73
CA LEU A 140 -10.46 -12.38 1.59
C LEU A 140 -11.80 -13.00 1.96
N HIS A 141 -11.90 -13.61 3.14
CA HIS A 141 -13.17 -14.15 3.64
C HIS A 141 -14.28 -13.09 3.70
N ILE A 142 -13.98 -11.89 4.21
CA ILE A 142 -14.93 -10.76 4.27
C ILE A 142 -15.39 -10.31 2.89
N VAL A 143 -14.47 -10.21 1.93
CA VAL A 143 -14.79 -9.84 0.55
C VAL A 143 -15.57 -10.98 -0.14
N MET A 144 -15.26 -12.24 0.15
CA MET A 144 -15.92 -13.40 -0.42
C MET A 144 -17.34 -13.64 0.12
N GLN A 145 -17.67 -13.16 1.31
CA GLN A 145 -19.05 -13.16 1.83
C GLN A 145 -19.99 -12.19 1.10
N ARG A 146 -19.51 -11.46 0.08
CA ARG A 146 -20.30 -10.55 -0.76
C ARG A 146 -20.91 -11.25 -1.98
N SER A 147 -21.65 -10.49 -2.78
CA SER A 147 -22.50 -10.97 -3.87
C SER A 147 -21.74 -11.83 -4.90
N PHE A 148 -22.45 -12.75 -5.57
CA PHE A 148 -21.88 -13.72 -6.54
C PHE A 148 -21.02 -13.08 -7.65
N HIS A 149 -21.33 -11.84 -8.06
CA HIS A 149 -20.57 -11.12 -9.08
C HIS A 149 -19.23 -10.60 -8.56
N GLU A 150 -19.20 -10.08 -7.33
CA GLU A 150 -17.98 -9.64 -6.65
C GLU A 150 -17.08 -10.83 -6.31
N GLN A 151 -17.67 -11.98 -5.93
CA GLN A 151 -16.94 -13.23 -5.75
C GLN A 151 -16.16 -13.66 -7.00
N ARG A 152 -16.74 -13.51 -8.20
CA ARG A 152 -16.10 -13.99 -9.45
C ARG A 152 -14.94 -13.10 -9.89
N ALA A 153 -15.08 -11.78 -9.74
CA ALA A 153 -14.00 -10.83 -10.01
C ALA A 153 -12.87 -10.97 -8.97
N CYS A 154 -13.23 -11.07 -7.70
CA CYS A 154 -12.31 -11.31 -6.59
C CYS A 154 -11.53 -12.61 -6.80
N LYS A 155 -12.22 -13.75 -7.01
CA LYS A 155 -11.57 -15.05 -7.30
C LYS A 155 -10.60 -14.97 -8.49
N ARG A 156 -10.96 -14.33 -9.60
CA ARG A 156 -10.05 -14.20 -10.77
C ARG A 156 -8.80 -13.41 -10.44
N THR A 157 -8.95 -12.26 -9.78
CA THR A 157 -7.80 -11.44 -9.36
C THR A 157 -6.96 -12.19 -8.33
N PHE A 158 -7.56 -12.90 -7.39
CA PHE A 158 -6.84 -13.68 -6.39
C PHE A 158 -6.13 -14.90 -6.93
N PHE A 159 -6.77 -15.72 -7.77
CA PHE A 159 -6.10 -16.84 -8.44
C PHE A 159 -4.94 -16.33 -9.29
N HIS A 160 -5.11 -15.20 -9.98
CA HIS A 160 -4.02 -14.59 -10.72
C HIS A 160 -2.87 -14.13 -9.81
N LEU A 161 -3.19 -13.44 -8.70
CA LEU A 161 -2.20 -12.91 -7.76
C LEU A 161 -1.47 -14.03 -7.00
N PHE A 162 -2.16 -15.10 -6.58
CA PHE A 162 -1.54 -16.27 -5.94
C PHE A 162 -0.79 -17.16 -6.92
N SER A 163 -1.14 -17.18 -8.21
CA SER A 163 -0.37 -17.90 -9.24
C SER A 163 0.95 -17.22 -9.64
N GLN A 164 1.16 -15.97 -9.18
CA GLN A 164 2.34 -15.16 -9.48
C GLN A 164 3.35 -15.07 -8.32
N VAL A 165 3.04 -15.70 -7.18
CA VAL A 165 3.94 -15.87 -6.03
C VAL A 165 4.59 -17.24 -6.14
#